data_AF-A0A2P2MDR7-F1
#
_entry.id   AF-A0A2P2MDR7-F1
#
_cell.length_a   1.000
_cell.length_b   1.000
_cell.length_c   1.000
_cell.angle_alpha   90.00
_cell.angle_beta   90.00
_cell.angle_gamma   90.00
#
_symmetry.space_group_name_H-M   'P 1'
#
loop_
_entity.id
_entity.type
_entity.pdbx_description
1 polymer ?
#
loop_
_entity_poly.entity_id
_entity_poly.type
_entity_poly.pdbx_seq_one_letter_code
_entity_poly.pdbx_strand_id
1 'polypeptide(L)'
;MNCAHLENCLHEARKEAQTNLCAADRRASEYSALRASFLRLCGLFERFRNCALTQGGLIAFADAFCALAQSLANSINEKDDDVTIEFQKSIQILSDRVSFLSKHREELLEKYPKLEAANERLRKEVEEKEELVTTLYKKHQLEKQASKEKICFSRLEVHEIAAFVLNSAGHYEAINRNCSNYYLSAESVALFTYLLPIRPTYIVGQIVHIERQMVKPSSTRLEHPREDQADGPMSDTGTDRLTINVNPNLNPYGLPIGCEFFTVTVAMLPDTTIHSPTSS
;
A
#
# COMPACT_ATOMS: atom_id res chain seq x y z
N MET A 1 -84.41 -7.33 79.13
CA MET A 1 -83.96 -6.63 77.90
C MET A 1 -84.97 -5.52 77.62
N ASN A 2 -84.54 -4.27 77.44
CA ASN A 2 -85.43 -3.11 77.20
C ASN A 2 -85.57 -2.87 75.68
N CYS A 3 -86.77 -2.54 75.20
CA CYS A 3 -87.07 -2.34 73.77
C CYS A 3 -86.15 -1.29 73.11
N ALA A 4 -85.82 -0.21 73.81
CA ALA A 4 -84.91 0.83 73.29
C ALA A 4 -83.48 0.31 73.03
N HIS A 5 -83.00 -0.66 73.81
CA HIS A 5 -81.69 -1.27 73.58
C HIS A 5 -81.70 -2.15 72.33
N LEU A 6 -82.79 -2.89 72.10
CA LEU A 6 -82.96 -3.73 70.91
C LEU A 6 -83.04 -2.88 69.63
N GLU A 7 -83.76 -1.76 69.67
CA GLU A 7 -83.85 -0.81 68.56
C GLU A 7 -82.49 -0.20 68.21
N ASN A 8 -81.69 0.17 69.21
CA ASN A 8 -80.35 0.69 68.99
C ASN A 8 -79.41 -0.37 68.39
N CYS A 9 -79.44 -1.60 68.92
CA CYS A 9 -78.67 -2.72 68.35
C CYS A 9 -79.06 -3.00 66.89
N LEU A 10 -80.35 -2.91 66.55
CA LEU A 10 -80.84 -3.09 65.18
C LEU A 10 -80.37 -1.94 64.26
N HIS A 11 -80.35 -0.71 64.77
CA HIS A 11 -79.85 0.44 64.01
C HIS A 11 -78.37 0.31 63.68
N GLU A 12 -77.54 -0.03 64.67
CA GLU A 12 -76.10 -0.26 64.46
C GLU A 12 -75.84 -1.43 63.51
N ALA A 13 -76.57 -2.55 63.66
CA ALA A 13 -76.44 -3.67 62.73
C ALA A 13 -76.78 -3.29 61.28
N ARG A 14 -77.80 -2.43 61.06
CA ARG A 14 -78.14 -1.92 59.73
C ARG A 14 -77.06 -1.01 59.16
N LYS A 15 -76.51 -0.12 59.99
CA LYS A 15 -75.44 0.80 59.60
C LYS A 15 -74.14 0.06 59.26
N GLU A 16 -73.80 -0.96 60.06
CA GLU A 16 -72.67 -1.85 59.81
C GLU A 16 -72.88 -2.64 58.51
N ALA A 17 -74.06 -3.21 58.29
CA ALA A 17 -74.40 -3.92 57.06
C ALA A 17 -74.28 -3.03 55.82
N GLN A 18 -74.74 -1.76 55.89
CA GLN A 18 -74.62 -0.81 54.79
C GLN A 18 -73.15 -0.45 54.50
N THR A 19 -72.34 -0.28 55.54
CA THR A 19 -70.90 0.00 55.41
C THR A 19 -70.18 -1.19 54.76
N ASN A 20 -70.50 -2.41 55.20
CA ASN A 20 -69.96 -3.64 54.63
C ASN A 20 -70.37 -3.84 53.18
N LEU A 21 -71.62 -3.52 52.82
CA LEU A 21 -72.10 -3.56 51.44
C LEU A 21 -71.31 -2.58 50.56
N CYS A 22 -71.17 -1.31 50.98
CA CYS A 22 -70.40 -0.31 50.23
C CYS A 22 -68.93 -0.73 50.05
N ALA A 23 -68.32 -1.32 51.09
CA ALA A 23 -66.95 -1.82 51.02
C ALA A 23 -66.81 -3.07 50.12
N ALA A 24 -67.85 -3.90 50.05
CA ALA A 24 -67.91 -5.06 49.15
C ALA A 24 -68.07 -4.60 47.69
N ASP A 25 -68.98 -3.66 47.42
CA ASP A 25 -69.22 -3.11 46.08
C ASP A 25 -67.97 -2.41 45.53
N ARG A 26 -67.27 -1.62 46.37
CA ARG A 26 -65.98 -1.02 45.98
C ARG A 26 -64.95 -2.07 45.58
N ARG A 27 -64.79 -3.12 46.40
CA ARG A 27 -63.85 -4.23 46.10
C ARG A 27 -64.25 -5.00 44.84
N ALA A 28 -65.54 -5.24 44.64
CA ALA A 28 -66.05 -5.90 43.45
C ALA A 28 -65.75 -5.07 42.19
N SER A 29 -65.92 -3.74 42.26
CA SER A 29 -65.58 -2.82 41.18
C SER A 29 -64.08 -2.85 40.85
N GLU A 30 -63.21 -2.75 41.86
CA GLU A 30 -61.75 -2.83 41.69
C GLU A 30 -61.32 -4.16 41.06
N TYR A 31 -61.89 -5.28 41.52
CA TYR A 31 -61.62 -6.59 40.93
C TYR A 31 -62.10 -6.68 39.48
N SER A 32 -63.27 -6.11 39.17
CA SER A 32 -63.80 -6.10 37.80
C SER A 32 -62.91 -5.30 36.84
N ALA A 33 -62.38 -4.16 37.29
CA ALA A 33 -61.44 -3.34 36.53
C ALA A 33 -60.12 -4.08 36.30
N LEU A 34 -59.55 -4.69 37.36
CA LEU A 34 -58.33 -5.49 37.25
C LEU A 34 -58.51 -6.68 36.30
N ARG A 35 -59.65 -7.38 36.38
CA ARG A 35 -59.96 -8.49 35.49
C ARG A 35 -60.08 -8.04 34.03
N ALA A 36 -60.74 -6.91 33.79
CA ALA A 36 -60.86 -6.35 32.44
C ALA A 36 -59.48 -5.99 31.86
N SER A 37 -58.63 -5.36 32.67
CA SER A 37 -57.23 -5.03 32.32
C SER A 37 -56.41 -6.27 31.98
N PHE A 38 -56.48 -7.31 32.84
CA PHE A 38 -55.78 -8.57 32.62
C PHE A 38 -56.21 -9.26 31.32
N LEU A 39 -57.52 -9.37 31.06
CA LEU A 39 -58.03 -9.98 29.83
C LEU A 39 -57.58 -9.21 28.59
N ARG A 40 -57.51 -7.88 28.69
CA ARG A 40 -57.00 -7.04 27.61
C ARG A 40 -55.53 -7.33 27.33
N LEU A 41 -54.69 -7.40 28.36
CA LEU A 41 -53.28 -7.73 28.23
C LEU A 41 -53.08 -9.14 27.64
N CYS A 42 -53.88 -10.13 28.05
CA CYS A 42 -53.88 -11.46 27.45
C CYS A 42 -54.19 -11.43 25.96
N GLY A 43 -55.21 -10.66 25.54
CA GLY A 43 -55.54 -10.50 24.12
C GLY A 43 -54.43 -9.83 23.32
N LEU A 44 -53.76 -8.83 23.89
CA LEU A 44 -52.59 -8.19 23.27
C LEU A 44 -51.42 -9.18 23.08
N PHE A 45 -51.16 -9.98 24.10
CA PHE A 45 -50.12 -11.01 24.06
C PHE A 45 -50.43 -12.11 23.04
N GLU A 46 -51.70 -12.50 22.90
CA GLU A 46 -52.12 -13.46 21.90
C GLU A 46 -51.93 -12.92 20.47
N ARG A 47 -52.28 -11.65 20.23
CA ARG A 47 -52.02 -10.98 18.95
C ARG A 47 -50.52 -10.92 18.64
N PHE A 48 -49.69 -10.59 19.63
CA PHE A 48 -48.24 -10.65 19.51
C PHE A 48 -47.73 -12.04 19.14
N ARG A 49 -48.22 -13.09 19.84
CA ARG A 49 -47.86 -14.48 19.57
C ARG A 49 -48.23 -14.91 18.16
N ASN A 50 -49.37 -14.47 17.64
CA ASN A 50 -49.79 -14.78 16.28
C ASN A 50 -48.86 -14.16 15.22
N CYS A 51 -48.33 -12.96 15.45
CA CYS A 51 -47.28 -12.40 14.60
C CYS A 51 -46.02 -13.27 14.64
N ALA A 52 -45.57 -13.70 15.83
CA ALA A 52 -44.39 -14.55 15.98
C ALA A 52 -44.52 -15.93 15.30
N LEU A 53 -45.74 -16.46 15.19
CA LEU A 53 -46.04 -17.74 14.54
C LEU A 53 -46.39 -17.61 13.05
N THR A 54 -46.30 -16.40 12.48
CA THR A 54 -46.65 -16.16 11.08
C THR A 54 -45.76 -16.99 10.15
N GLN A 55 -46.41 -17.79 9.30
CA GLN A 55 -45.74 -18.54 8.24
C GLN A 55 -45.39 -17.60 7.08
N GLY A 56 -44.20 -17.74 6.49
CA GLY A 56 -43.70 -16.84 5.43
C GLY A 56 -42.30 -16.28 5.69
N GLY A 57 -41.63 -16.73 6.76
CA GLY A 57 -40.26 -16.35 7.06
C GLY A 57 -40.12 -14.94 7.62
N LEU A 58 -38.88 -14.41 7.60
CA LEU A 58 -38.53 -13.16 8.28
C LEU A 58 -39.25 -11.92 7.73
N ILE A 59 -39.53 -11.87 6.43
CA ILE A 59 -40.20 -10.73 5.78
C ILE A 59 -41.66 -10.68 6.22
N ALA A 60 -42.39 -11.80 6.08
CA ALA A 60 -43.78 -11.89 6.51
C ALA A 60 -43.95 -11.64 8.02
N PHE A 61 -42.99 -12.10 8.84
CA PHE A 61 -42.93 -11.77 10.26
C PHE A 61 -42.78 -10.26 10.48
N ALA A 62 -41.81 -9.62 9.82
CA ALA A 62 -41.56 -8.19 9.96
C ALA A 62 -42.79 -7.36 9.57
N ASP A 63 -43.46 -7.71 8.47
CA ASP A 63 -44.67 -7.03 8.00
C ASP A 63 -45.85 -7.22 8.96
N ALA A 64 -46.09 -8.46 9.40
CA ALA A 64 -47.15 -8.76 10.37
C ALA A 64 -46.92 -8.07 11.71
N PHE A 65 -45.66 -7.97 12.13
CA PHE A 65 -45.28 -7.31 13.37
C PHE A 65 -45.39 -5.78 13.28
N CYS A 66 -45.01 -5.17 12.14
CA CYS A 66 -45.24 -3.75 11.87
C CYS A 66 -46.74 -3.41 11.83
N ALA A 67 -47.56 -4.25 11.20
CA ALA A 67 -49.00 -4.09 11.17
C ALA A 67 -49.63 -4.18 12.58
N LEU A 68 -49.11 -5.08 13.44
CA LEU A 68 -49.51 -5.14 14.84
C LEU A 68 -49.16 -3.85 15.57
N ALA A 69 -47.92 -3.37 15.48
CA ALA A 69 -47.49 -2.15 16.15
C ALA A 69 -48.34 -0.94 15.75
N GLN A 70 -48.62 -0.78 14.45
CA GLN A 70 -49.54 0.26 13.95
C GLN A 70 -50.96 0.08 14.49
N SER A 71 -51.48 -1.15 14.52
CA SER A 71 -52.79 -1.44 15.09
C SER A 71 -52.86 -1.09 16.58
N LEU A 72 -51.78 -1.29 17.34
CA LEU A 72 -51.70 -0.96 18.75
C LEU A 72 -51.57 0.54 18.99
N ALA A 73 -50.75 1.24 18.20
CA ALA A 73 -50.61 2.68 18.26
C ALA A 73 -51.96 3.40 18.04
N ASN A 74 -52.78 2.89 17.13
CA ASN A 74 -54.12 3.42 16.84
C ASN A 74 -55.17 3.05 17.89
N SER A 75 -54.88 2.12 18.82
CA SER A 75 -55.83 1.67 19.86
C SER A 75 -55.54 2.26 21.24
N ILE A 76 -54.53 3.14 21.37
CA ILE A 76 -54.20 3.81 22.63
C ILE A 76 -55.38 4.72 23.03
N ASN A 77 -55.96 4.47 24.20
CA ASN A 77 -57.04 5.28 24.76
C ASN A 77 -56.57 5.91 26.09
N GLU A 78 -57.07 7.10 26.45
CA GLU A 78 -56.69 7.80 27.69
C GLU A 78 -57.16 7.09 28.97
N LYS A 79 -58.05 6.11 28.84
CA LYS A 79 -58.59 5.30 29.96
C LYS A 79 -57.78 4.03 30.24
N ASP A 80 -56.64 3.90 29.58
CA ASP A 80 -55.83 2.68 29.62
C ASP A 80 -54.92 2.68 30.84
N ASP A 81 -54.83 1.52 31.50
CA ASP A 81 -53.88 1.35 32.60
C ASP A 81 -52.43 1.45 32.09
N ASP A 82 -51.57 2.00 32.95
CA ASP A 82 -50.15 2.28 32.67
C ASP A 82 -49.42 1.06 32.07
N VAL A 83 -49.68 -0.13 32.60
CA VAL A 83 -49.10 -1.40 32.14
C VAL A 83 -49.42 -1.70 30.67
N THR A 84 -50.62 -1.37 30.20
CA THR A 84 -50.95 -1.61 28.78
C THR A 84 -50.24 -0.61 27.88
N ILE A 85 -50.14 0.65 28.31
CA ILE A 85 -49.45 1.69 27.57
C ILE A 85 -47.96 1.32 27.46
N GLU A 86 -47.33 0.83 28.52
CA GLU A 86 -45.96 0.32 28.50
C GLU A 86 -45.79 -0.86 27.54
N PHE A 87 -46.73 -1.81 27.52
CA PHE A 87 -46.71 -2.91 26.57
C PHE A 87 -46.76 -2.42 25.12
N GLN A 88 -47.69 -1.50 24.80
CA GLN A 88 -47.83 -0.93 23.46
C GLN A 88 -46.57 -0.18 23.02
N LYS A 89 -45.98 0.63 23.91
CA LYS A 89 -44.69 1.31 23.66
C LYS A 89 -43.56 0.31 23.40
N SER A 90 -43.51 -0.78 24.16
CA SER A 90 -42.51 -1.83 23.98
C SER A 90 -42.62 -2.51 22.61
N ILE A 91 -43.85 -2.80 22.16
CA ILE A 91 -44.10 -3.35 20.82
C ILE A 91 -43.69 -2.35 19.74
N GLN A 92 -43.96 -1.06 19.92
CA GLN A 92 -43.56 -0.03 18.96
C GLN A 92 -42.03 0.03 18.79
N ILE A 93 -41.28 0.07 19.90
CA ILE A 93 -39.81 0.08 19.87
C ILE A 93 -39.29 -1.19 19.17
N LEU A 94 -39.85 -2.35 19.52
CA LEU A 94 -39.45 -3.60 18.89
C LEU A 94 -39.74 -3.59 17.38
N SER A 95 -40.86 -3.01 16.96
CA SER A 95 -41.25 -2.92 15.55
C SER A 95 -40.25 -2.10 14.76
N ASP A 96 -39.82 -0.96 15.31
CA ASP A 96 -38.80 -0.12 14.68
C ASP A 96 -37.49 -0.90 14.50
N ARG A 97 -37.07 -1.67 15.52
CA ARG A 97 -35.86 -2.52 15.45
C ARG A 97 -36.00 -3.63 14.41
N VAL A 98 -37.13 -4.34 14.37
CA VAL A 98 -37.39 -5.41 13.40
C VAL A 98 -37.40 -4.85 11.97
N SER A 99 -38.02 -3.69 11.75
CA SER A 99 -38.05 -3.04 10.44
C SER A 99 -36.65 -2.65 9.95
N PHE A 100 -35.82 -2.10 10.84
CA PHE A 100 -34.43 -1.76 10.55
C PHE A 100 -33.62 -3.00 10.17
N LEU A 101 -33.71 -4.07 10.97
CA LEU A 101 -32.98 -5.31 10.72
C LEU A 101 -33.42 -5.99 9.42
N SER A 102 -34.72 -5.96 9.11
CA SER A 102 -35.26 -6.49 7.85
C SER A 102 -34.67 -5.77 6.63
N LYS A 103 -34.73 -4.42 6.64
CA LYS A 103 -34.16 -3.59 5.57
C LYS A 103 -32.65 -3.78 5.43
N HIS A 104 -31.93 -3.78 6.54
CA HIS A 104 -30.48 -3.97 6.54
C HIS A 104 -30.08 -5.34 5.98
N ARG A 105 -30.85 -6.40 6.28
CA ARG A 105 -30.64 -7.72 5.69
C ARG A 105 -30.85 -7.71 4.18
N GLU A 106 -31.90 -7.05 3.70
CA GLU A 106 -32.16 -6.92 2.26
C GLU A 106 -31.03 -6.19 1.54
N GLU A 107 -30.55 -5.07 2.10
CA GLU A 107 -29.39 -4.36 1.56
C GLU A 107 -28.13 -5.22 1.52
N LEU A 108 -27.86 -6.02 2.55
CA LEU A 108 -26.73 -6.94 2.58
C LEU A 108 -26.83 -8.02 1.50
N LEU A 109 -28.03 -8.58 1.30
CA LEU A 109 -28.28 -9.59 0.26
C LEU A 109 -28.10 -9.01 -1.15
N GLU A 110 -28.38 -7.72 -1.35
CA GLU A 110 -28.14 -7.06 -2.64
C GLU A 110 -26.65 -6.71 -2.86
N LYS A 111 -25.96 -6.25 -1.81
CA LYS A 111 -24.57 -5.79 -1.88
C LYS A 111 -23.56 -6.93 -1.94
N TYR A 112 -23.82 -8.04 -1.24
CA TYR A 112 -22.86 -9.14 -1.12
C TYR A 112 -22.50 -9.81 -2.45
N PRO A 113 -23.45 -10.18 -3.34
CA PRO A 113 -23.11 -10.78 -4.63
C PRO A 113 -22.32 -9.84 -5.54
N LYS A 114 -22.62 -8.54 -5.49
CA LYS A 114 -21.90 -7.51 -6.26
C LYS A 114 -20.44 -7.41 -5.80
N LEU A 115 -20.23 -7.42 -4.48
CA LEU A 115 -18.89 -7.40 -3.89
C LEU A 115 -18.12 -8.68 -4.19
N GLU A 116 -18.77 -9.85 -4.11
CA GLU A 116 -18.19 -11.15 -4.44
C GLU A 116 -17.72 -11.19 -5.90
N ALA A 117 -18.57 -10.76 -6.84
CA ALA A 117 -18.20 -10.70 -8.27
C ALA A 117 -17.03 -9.74 -8.55
N ALA A 118 -16.99 -8.58 -7.88
CA ALA A 118 -15.88 -7.63 -7.99
C ALA A 118 -14.58 -8.22 -7.44
N ASN A 119 -14.65 -8.96 -6.33
CA ASN A 119 -13.50 -9.62 -5.72
C ASN A 119 -12.95 -10.74 -6.62
N GLU A 120 -13.81 -11.56 -7.20
CA GLU A 120 -13.42 -12.59 -8.16
C GLU A 120 -12.76 -11.99 -9.41
N ARG A 121 -13.25 -10.83 -9.89
CA ARG A 121 -12.60 -10.10 -10.99
C ARG A 121 -11.20 -9.62 -10.60
N LEU A 122 -11.06 -9.01 -9.42
CA LEU A 122 -9.75 -8.53 -8.94
C LEU A 122 -8.77 -9.68 -8.73
N ARG A 123 -9.24 -10.83 -8.23
CA ARG A 123 -8.42 -12.03 -8.09
C ARG A 123 -7.81 -12.47 -9.42
N LYS A 124 -8.62 -12.51 -10.49
CA LYS A 124 -8.14 -12.85 -11.85
C LYS A 124 -7.13 -11.83 -12.37
N GLU A 125 -7.38 -10.54 -12.15
CA GLU A 125 -6.42 -9.51 -12.57
C GLU A 125 -5.08 -9.64 -11.83
N VAL A 126 -5.11 -9.98 -10.54
CA VAL A 126 -3.88 -10.23 -9.77
C VAL A 126 -3.10 -11.42 -10.33
N GLU A 127 -3.79 -12.52 -10.65
CA GLU A 127 -3.18 -13.71 -11.25
C GLU A 127 -2.56 -13.40 -12.63
N GLU A 128 -3.30 -12.72 -13.52
CA GLU A 128 -2.79 -12.28 -14.83
C GLU A 128 -1.56 -11.38 -14.71
N LYS A 129 -1.55 -10.46 -13.72
CA LYS A 129 -0.42 -9.55 -13.49
C LYS A 129 0.79 -10.29 -12.91
N GLU A 130 0.58 -11.28 -12.05
CA GLU A 130 1.64 -12.14 -11.52
C GLU A 130 2.32 -12.95 -12.64
N GLU A 131 1.53 -13.53 -13.55
CA GLU A 131 2.03 -14.24 -14.73
C GLU A 131 2.81 -13.32 -15.66
N LEU A 132 2.31 -12.11 -15.91
CA LEU A 132 2.98 -11.11 -16.72
C LEU A 132 4.33 -10.71 -16.11
N VAL A 133 4.38 -10.43 -14.81
CA VAL A 133 5.62 -10.08 -14.10
C VAL A 133 6.62 -11.24 -14.18
N THR A 134 6.17 -12.47 -13.96
CA THR A 134 7.01 -13.67 -14.06
C THR A 134 7.59 -13.82 -15.47
N THR A 135 6.79 -13.58 -16.50
CA THR A 135 7.21 -13.65 -17.90
C THR A 135 8.22 -12.55 -18.24
N LEU A 136 7.95 -11.31 -17.84
CA LEU A 136 8.86 -10.19 -18.04
C LEU A 136 10.19 -10.39 -17.31
N TYR A 137 10.15 -10.90 -16.09
CA TYR A 137 11.35 -11.21 -15.33
C TYR A 137 12.22 -12.28 -16.03
N LYS A 138 11.61 -13.38 -16.48
CA LYS A 138 12.32 -14.42 -17.26
C LYS A 138 12.92 -13.85 -18.54
N LYS A 139 12.16 -13.03 -19.28
CA LYS A 139 12.65 -12.36 -20.50
C LYS A 139 13.84 -11.46 -20.19
N HIS A 140 13.77 -10.66 -19.13
CA HIS A 140 14.86 -9.78 -18.73
C HIS A 140 16.13 -10.55 -18.36
N GLN A 141 16.01 -11.69 -17.67
CA GLN A 141 17.16 -12.54 -17.34
C GLN A 141 17.83 -13.12 -18.60
N LEU A 142 17.03 -13.57 -19.58
CA LEU A 142 17.55 -14.04 -20.86
C LEU A 142 18.24 -12.91 -21.64
N GLU A 143 17.66 -11.72 -21.64
CA GLU A 143 18.25 -10.54 -22.30
C GLU A 143 19.57 -10.13 -21.65
N LYS A 144 19.66 -10.15 -20.32
CA LYS A 144 20.91 -9.88 -19.58
C LYS A 144 22.00 -10.90 -19.88
N GLN A 145 21.64 -12.15 -20.15
CA GLN A 145 22.62 -13.14 -20.59
C GLN A 145 23.03 -12.91 -22.05
N ALA A 146 22.09 -12.57 -22.93
CA ALA A 146 22.36 -12.28 -24.34
C ALA A 146 23.15 -10.98 -24.56
N SER A 147 23.08 -10.00 -23.64
CA SER A 147 23.84 -8.75 -23.74
C SER A 147 25.32 -8.94 -23.43
N LYS A 148 25.71 -9.95 -22.66
CA LYS A 148 27.13 -10.26 -22.37
C LYS A 148 27.94 -10.67 -23.61
N GLU A 149 27.28 -11.10 -24.67
CA GLU A 149 27.91 -11.55 -25.92
C GLU A 149 27.88 -10.47 -27.02
N LYS A 150 27.32 -9.30 -26.73
CA LYS A 150 27.18 -8.20 -27.68
C LYS A 150 28.06 -7.03 -27.27
N ILE A 151 28.61 -6.33 -28.27
CA ILE A 151 29.32 -5.07 -28.06
C ILE A 151 28.30 -4.03 -27.59
N CYS A 152 28.50 -3.46 -26.40
CA CYS A 152 27.71 -2.36 -25.87
C CYS A 152 28.13 -1.04 -26.53
N PHE A 153 27.16 -0.33 -27.10
CA PHE A 153 27.33 0.97 -27.74
C PHE A 153 26.70 2.12 -26.93
N SER A 154 26.26 1.85 -25.71
CA SER A 154 25.53 2.80 -24.87
C SER A 154 26.23 2.99 -23.53
N ARG A 155 25.51 2.88 -22.41
CA ARG A 155 26.13 2.93 -21.08
C ARG A 155 26.93 1.66 -20.86
N LEU A 156 28.25 1.79 -20.80
CA LEU A 156 29.15 0.67 -20.52
C LEU A 156 28.97 0.19 -19.08
N GLU A 157 28.73 -1.11 -18.90
CA GLU A 157 28.70 -1.77 -17.60
C GLU A 157 29.76 -2.88 -17.49
N VAL A 158 30.11 -3.24 -16.25
CA VAL A 158 31.06 -4.34 -16.00
C VAL A 158 30.48 -5.65 -16.53
N HIS A 159 31.32 -6.48 -17.12
CA HIS A 159 31.03 -7.74 -17.83
C HIS A 159 30.41 -7.62 -19.23
N GLU A 160 30.17 -6.41 -19.74
CA GLU A 160 29.79 -6.21 -21.13
C GLU A 160 31.02 -6.20 -22.05
N ILE A 161 30.81 -6.47 -23.34
CA ILE A 161 31.86 -6.33 -24.36
C ILE A 161 31.87 -4.88 -24.84
N ALA A 162 33.05 -4.27 -24.92
CA ALA A 162 33.22 -2.94 -25.48
C ALA A 162 34.30 -2.93 -26.55
N ALA A 163 34.12 -2.06 -27.53
CA ALA A 163 35.09 -1.81 -28.60
C ALA A 163 35.69 -0.42 -28.43
N PHE A 164 37.00 -0.31 -28.59
CA PHE A 164 37.76 0.92 -28.47
C PHE A 164 38.55 1.16 -29.75
N VAL A 165 38.57 2.39 -30.23
CA VAL A 165 39.26 2.79 -31.47
C VAL A 165 40.37 3.76 -31.13
N LEU A 166 41.51 3.59 -31.78
CA LEU A 166 42.64 4.49 -31.63
C LEU A 166 42.30 5.86 -32.25
N ASN A 167 42.27 6.90 -31.42
CA ASN A 167 41.99 8.27 -31.86
C ASN A 167 43.27 8.97 -32.37
N SER A 168 43.10 10.15 -32.97
CA SER A 168 44.21 10.96 -33.49
C SER A 168 45.18 11.45 -32.41
N ALA A 169 44.75 11.51 -31.15
CA ALA A 169 45.58 11.83 -30.00
C ALA A 169 46.40 10.63 -29.49
N GLY A 170 46.23 9.44 -30.09
CA GLY A 170 46.98 8.22 -29.72
C GLY A 170 46.41 7.46 -28.51
N HIS A 171 45.18 7.76 -28.09
CA HIS A 171 44.46 7.05 -27.05
C HIS A 171 43.36 6.17 -27.65
N TYR A 172 43.03 5.06 -26.98
CA TYR A 172 41.89 4.25 -27.36
C TYR A 172 40.63 4.78 -26.69
N GLU A 173 39.63 5.15 -27.48
CA GLU A 173 38.35 5.66 -26.99
C GLU A 173 37.23 4.69 -27.36
N ALA A 174 36.29 4.46 -26.43
CA ALA A 174 35.19 3.53 -26.62
C ALA A 174 34.21 4.01 -27.69
N ILE A 175 33.68 3.09 -28.49
CA ILE A 175 32.57 3.36 -29.41
C ILE A 175 31.28 3.45 -28.62
N ASN A 176 30.94 4.66 -28.14
CA ASN A 176 29.75 4.93 -27.33
C ASN A 176 28.88 6.02 -27.98
N ARG A 177 27.57 5.77 -28.10
CA ARG A 177 26.59 6.71 -28.69
C ARG A 177 26.10 7.77 -27.72
N ASN A 178 26.16 7.52 -26.41
CA ASN A 178 25.44 8.31 -25.40
C ASN A 178 26.35 9.18 -24.53
N CYS A 179 27.66 8.89 -24.47
CA CYS A 179 28.66 9.67 -23.73
C CYS A 179 30.03 9.53 -24.39
N SER A 180 30.78 10.63 -24.50
CA SER A 180 32.20 10.63 -24.88
C SER A 180 33.11 10.44 -23.66
N ASN A 181 34.43 10.35 -23.87
CA ASN A 181 35.46 10.30 -22.81
C ASN A 181 35.59 8.96 -22.05
N TYR A 182 35.26 7.84 -22.68
CA TYR A 182 35.60 6.51 -22.18
C TYR A 182 36.92 6.06 -22.81
N TYR A 183 38.01 6.11 -22.06
CA TYR A 183 39.34 5.75 -22.54
C TYR A 183 39.77 4.38 -22.02
N LEU A 184 40.49 3.62 -22.84
CA LEU A 184 41.05 2.35 -22.43
C LEU A 184 42.24 2.55 -21.49
N SER A 185 42.30 1.79 -20.40
CA SER A 185 43.39 1.87 -19.43
C SER A 185 44.73 1.45 -20.01
N ALA A 186 45.82 2.02 -19.51
CA ALA A 186 47.18 1.74 -20.00
C ALA A 186 47.56 0.26 -19.82
N GLU A 187 47.06 -0.37 -18.76
CA GLU A 187 47.25 -1.80 -18.46
C GLU A 187 46.60 -2.67 -19.53
N SER A 188 45.37 -2.36 -19.94
CA SER A 188 44.70 -3.05 -21.04
C SER A 188 45.39 -2.77 -22.37
N VAL A 189 45.84 -1.55 -22.64
CA VAL A 189 46.63 -1.29 -23.86
C VAL A 189 47.89 -2.13 -23.89
N ALA A 190 48.65 -2.19 -22.79
CA ALA A 190 49.84 -3.02 -22.69
C ALA A 190 49.50 -4.50 -22.92
N LEU A 191 48.44 -5.02 -22.28
CA LEU A 191 47.98 -6.40 -22.44
C LEU A 191 47.73 -6.77 -23.92
N PHE A 192 47.06 -5.91 -24.68
CA PHE A 192 46.69 -6.19 -26.07
C PHE A 192 47.80 -5.84 -27.09
N THR A 193 48.81 -5.07 -26.70
CA THR A 193 49.93 -4.67 -27.58
C THR A 193 51.20 -5.47 -27.34
N TYR A 194 51.35 -6.14 -26.19
CA TYR A 194 52.60 -6.79 -25.76
C TYR A 194 53.18 -7.79 -26.77
N LEU A 195 52.32 -8.45 -27.56
CA LEU A 195 52.71 -9.46 -28.54
C LEU A 195 52.59 -9.01 -30.00
N LEU A 196 52.17 -7.76 -30.24
CA LEU A 196 51.88 -7.28 -31.59
C LEU A 196 53.00 -6.35 -32.11
N PRO A 197 53.57 -6.61 -33.30
CA PRO A 197 54.61 -5.75 -33.89
C PRO A 197 54.05 -4.39 -34.34
N ILE A 198 52.74 -4.27 -34.51
CA ILE A 198 52.03 -3.06 -34.91
C ILE A 198 50.90 -2.82 -33.91
N ARG A 199 50.80 -1.57 -33.45
CA ARG A 199 49.72 -1.14 -32.54
C ARG A 199 48.36 -1.26 -33.26
N PRO A 200 47.38 -2.01 -32.72
CA PRO A 200 46.12 -2.26 -33.41
C PRO A 200 45.27 -0.99 -33.52
N THR A 201 44.51 -0.82 -34.60
CA THR A 201 43.63 0.35 -34.76
C THR A 201 42.38 0.29 -33.88
N TYR A 202 42.01 -0.90 -33.41
CA TYR A 202 40.91 -1.13 -32.48
C TYR A 202 41.22 -2.25 -31.50
N ILE A 203 40.59 -2.21 -30.33
CA ILE A 203 40.65 -3.25 -29.28
C ILE A 203 39.22 -3.61 -28.88
N VAL A 204 38.92 -4.90 -28.80
CA VAL A 204 37.64 -5.41 -28.28
C VAL A 204 37.92 -6.27 -27.07
N GLY A 205 37.22 -6.01 -25.98
CA GLY A 205 37.43 -6.73 -24.72
C GLY A 205 36.21 -6.71 -23.82
N GLN A 206 36.18 -7.62 -22.85
CA GLN A 206 35.16 -7.61 -21.81
C GLN A 206 35.55 -6.64 -20.71
N ILE A 207 34.66 -5.72 -20.35
CA ILE A 207 34.89 -4.74 -19.31
C ILE A 207 34.98 -5.44 -17.95
N VAL A 208 36.08 -5.22 -17.24
CA VAL A 208 36.28 -5.73 -15.88
C VAL A 208 36.23 -4.63 -14.82
N HIS A 209 36.54 -3.39 -15.22
CA HIS A 209 36.53 -2.25 -14.32
C HIS A 209 36.27 -0.94 -15.09
N ILE A 210 35.49 -0.05 -14.49
CA ILE A 210 35.26 1.31 -15.00
C ILE A 210 35.56 2.26 -13.85
N GLU A 211 36.59 3.09 -14.01
CA GLU A 211 36.94 4.14 -13.07
C GLU A 211 36.42 5.48 -13.56
N ARG A 212 35.61 6.17 -12.75
CA ARG A 212 35.16 7.53 -13.04
C ARG A 212 36.12 8.54 -12.42
N GLN A 213 36.64 9.44 -13.24
CA GLN A 213 37.54 10.50 -12.82
C GLN A 213 37.05 11.86 -13.31
N MET A 214 37.46 12.93 -12.65
CA MET A 214 37.18 14.31 -13.05
C MET A 214 38.50 15.05 -13.17
N VAL A 215 38.64 15.86 -14.22
CA VAL A 215 39.83 16.68 -14.44
C VAL A 215 39.94 17.73 -13.34
N LYS A 216 40.89 17.52 -12.43
CA LYS A 216 41.17 18.43 -11.32
C LYS A 216 41.97 19.63 -11.83
N PRO A 217 41.73 20.86 -11.30
CA PRO A 217 42.60 21.99 -11.57
C PRO A 217 44.00 21.72 -11.01
N SER A 218 45.03 22.08 -11.78
CA SER A 218 46.42 22.06 -11.32
C SER A 218 46.55 22.97 -10.10
N SER A 219 46.83 22.39 -8.94
CA SER A 219 47.14 23.17 -7.73
C SER A 219 48.47 23.89 -7.96
N THR A 220 48.39 25.15 -8.35
CA THR A 220 49.54 26.04 -8.40
C THR A 220 49.72 26.57 -6.98
N ARG A 221 50.60 25.92 -6.20
CA ARG A 221 51.06 26.49 -4.93
C ARG A 221 51.89 27.72 -5.27
N LEU A 222 51.24 28.89 -5.18
CA LEU A 222 51.82 30.21 -5.39
C LEU A 222 53.01 30.40 -4.44
N GLU A 223 54.19 30.62 -5.01
CA GLU A 223 55.33 31.20 -4.32
C GLU A 223 54.96 32.63 -3.85
N HIS A 224 55.26 32.94 -2.59
CA HIS A 224 55.24 34.29 -2.05
C HIS A 224 56.69 34.79 -1.97
N PRO A 225 57.07 35.90 -2.62
CA PRO A 225 58.43 36.43 -2.55
C PRO A 225 58.59 37.63 -1.59
N ARG A 226 59.84 37.79 -1.14
CA ARG A 226 60.54 38.94 -0.48
C ARG A 226 60.58 38.91 1.05
N GLU A 227 61.69 39.21 1.73
CA GLU A 227 63.08 39.60 1.43
C GLU A 227 63.83 39.56 2.79
N ASP A 228 65.08 39.05 2.88
CA ASP A 228 66.22 39.79 3.46
C ASP A 228 67.56 39.00 3.52
N GLN A 229 68.60 39.67 2.97
CA GLN A 229 70.05 39.71 3.31
C GLN A 229 71.04 38.52 3.25
N ALA A 230 72.09 38.76 2.41
CA ALA A 230 73.56 38.56 2.59
C ALA A 230 74.09 37.12 2.82
N ASP A 231 75.18 36.58 2.25
CA ASP A 231 76.44 37.10 1.68
C ASP A 231 77.14 35.99 0.84
N GLY A 232 77.97 36.38 -0.15
CA GLY A 232 79.25 35.71 -0.49
C GLY A 232 79.31 34.58 -1.56
N PRO A 233 80.43 34.43 -2.31
CA PRO A 233 80.43 33.98 -3.71
C PRO A 233 81.21 32.68 -4.03
N MET A 234 81.14 32.28 -5.31
CA MET A 234 82.00 31.33 -6.08
C MET A 234 81.75 29.82 -5.95
N SER A 235 81.36 29.17 -7.05
CA SER A 235 82.23 28.22 -7.78
C SER A 235 81.50 27.57 -8.96
N ASP A 236 82.18 27.58 -10.09
CA ASP A 236 82.02 26.69 -11.25
C ASP A 236 81.84 25.21 -10.85
N THR A 237 81.07 24.47 -11.64
CA THR A 237 81.46 23.21 -12.33
C THR A 237 80.19 22.54 -12.88
N GLY A 238 80.10 22.41 -14.20
CA GLY A 238 78.99 21.75 -14.88
C GLY A 238 78.91 20.24 -14.64
N THR A 239 77.76 19.65 -14.95
CA THR A 239 77.61 18.31 -15.55
C THR A 239 76.16 18.13 -16.00
N ASP A 240 76.01 17.69 -17.25
CA ASP A 240 74.81 17.16 -17.89
C ASP A 240 73.89 16.36 -16.97
N ARG A 241 72.56 16.56 -17.11
CA ARG A 241 71.61 15.45 -17.25
C ARG A 241 70.20 15.90 -17.66
N LEU A 242 69.78 15.33 -18.79
CA LEU A 242 68.44 15.33 -19.38
C LEU A 242 67.30 15.20 -18.35
N THR A 243 66.37 16.16 -18.38
CA THR A 243 65.03 16.02 -17.82
C THR A 243 64.04 16.64 -18.80
N ILE A 244 63.37 15.78 -19.59
CA ILE A 244 62.15 16.16 -20.29
C ILE A 244 61.08 16.28 -19.20
N ASN A 245 60.68 17.52 -18.90
CA ASN A 245 59.61 17.85 -17.96
C ASN A 245 58.28 17.26 -18.43
N VAL A 246 57.92 16.08 -17.92
CA VAL A 246 56.52 15.62 -17.90
C VAL A 246 55.89 16.28 -16.67
N ASN A 247 55.06 17.29 -16.90
CA ASN A 247 54.28 17.92 -15.84
C ASN A 247 53.14 16.95 -15.43
N PRO A 248 53.15 16.35 -14.23
CA PRO A 248 52.16 15.33 -13.83
C PRO A 248 50.76 15.91 -13.53
N ASN A 249 50.58 17.23 -13.70
CA ASN A 249 49.36 17.97 -13.37
C ASN A 249 48.47 18.29 -14.60
N LEU A 250 48.77 17.73 -15.77
CA LEU A 250 47.93 17.86 -16.97
C LEU A 250 47.14 16.56 -17.18
N ASN A 251 45.84 16.69 -17.45
CA ASN A 251 45.00 15.55 -17.82
C ASN A 251 45.64 14.77 -18.98
N PRO A 252 45.86 13.45 -18.86
CA PRO A 252 46.48 12.64 -19.91
C PRO A 252 45.71 12.63 -21.23
N TYR A 253 44.43 13.02 -21.23
CA TYR A 253 43.55 12.99 -22.41
C TYR A 253 43.23 14.39 -22.98
N GLY A 254 43.82 15.46 -22.44
CA GLY A 254 43.64 16.82 -22.96
C GLY A 254 42.23 17.43 -22.78
N LEU A 255 41.39 16.86 -21.91
CA LEU A 255 40.04 17.39 -21.61
C LEU A 255 40.08 18.61 -20.67
N PRO A 256 39.08 19.52 -20.76
CA PRO A 256 38.96 20.69 -19.91
C PRO A 256 38.85 20.37 -18.41
N ILE A 257 39.24 21.33 -17.57
CA ILE A 257 39.03 21.27 -16.12
C ILE A 257 37.53 21.14 -15.81
N GLY A 258 37.18 20.24 -14.89
CA GLY A 258 35.79 19.94 -14.52
C GLY A 258 35.09 18.94 -15.44
N CYS A 259 35.71 18.50 -16.54
CA CYS A 259 35.17 17.41 -17.35
C CYS A 259 35.34 16.06 -16.66
N GLU A 260 34.31 15.23 -16.80
CA GLU A 260 34.36 13.83 -16.38
C GLU A 260 34.89 12.96 -17.51
N PHE A 261 35.69 11.97 -17.13
CA PHE A 261 36.16 10.93 -18.02
C PHE A 261 36.19 9.59 -17.30
N PHE A 262 36.19 8.53 -18.08
CA PHE A 262 36.15 7.17 -17.58
C PHE A 262 37.35 6.42 -18.11
N THR A 263 38.10 5.80 -17.19
CA THR A 263 39.17 4.86 -17.56
C THR A 263 38.60 3.45 -17.47
N VAL A 264 38.59 2.73 -18.59
CA VAL A 264 37.99 1.40 -18.70
C VAL A 264 39.09 0.36 -18.85
N THR A 265 39.09 -0.61 -17.94
CA THR A 265 39.95 -1.79 -18.03
C THR A 265 39.14 -2.93 -18.62
N VAL A 266 39.70 -3.56 -19.65
CA VAL A 266 39.12 -4.72 -20.31
C VAL A 266 40.05 -5.92 -20.26
N ALA A 267 39.46 -7.11 -20.16
CA ALA A 267 40.12 -8.39 -20.35
C ALA A 267 39.96 -8.86 -21.80
N MET A 268 40.90 -9.72 -22.23
CA MET A 268 40.77 -10.42 -23.50
C MET A 268 39.52 -11.32 -23.47
N LEU A 269 38.76 -11.30 -24.56
CA LEU A 269 37.69 -12.27 -24.74
C LEU A 269 38.32 -13.66 -24.91
N PRO A 270 37.72 -14.72 -24.33
CA PRO A 270 38.16 -16.08 -24.61
C PRO A 270 38.07 -16.33 -26.13
N ASP A 271 39.04 -17.05 -26.70
CA ASP A 271 39.16 -17.32 -28.14
C ASP A 271 37.87 -17.95 -28.71
N THR A 272 36.92 -17.12 -29.11
CA THR A 272 35.90 -17.49 -30.07
C THR A 272 36.52 -17.26 -31.44
N THR A 273 37.02 -18.35 -32.00
CA THR A 273 37.44 -18.53 -33.39
C THR A 273 36.69 -17.65 -34.39
N ILE A 274 37.19 -16.43 -34.63
CA ILE A 274 36.96 -15.70 -35.89
C ILE A 274 38.32 -15.56 -36.55
N HIS A 275 38.89 -16.70 -36.93
CA HIS A 275 39.86 -16.73 -38.00
C HIS A 275 39.08 -16.47 -39.29
N SER A 276 39.07 -15.22 -39.75
CA SER A 276 38.83 -14.95 -41.17
C SER A 276 39.93 -15.67 -41.96
N PRO A 277 39.62 -16.59 -42.89
CA PRO A 277 40.63 -17.17 -43.74
C PRO A 277 41.22 -16.05 -44.61
N THR A 278 42.53 -15.87 -44.53
CA THR A 278 43.29 -15.10 -45.50
C THR A 278 43.06 -15.69 -46.88
N SER A 279 42.38 -14.93 -47.73
CA SER A 279 42.29 -15.19 -49.16
C SER A 279 43.67 -15.03 -49.78
N SER A 280 44.22 -16.15 -50.28
CA SER A 280 45.31 -16.22 -51.25
C SER A 280 45.14 -17.49 -52.06
#